data_AF-A0A8R2M5Z1-F1
#
_entry.id   AF-A0A8R2M5Z1-F1
#
_cell.length_a   1.000
_cell.length_b   1.000
_cell.length_c   1.000
_cell.angle_alpha   90.00
_cell.angle_beta   90.00
_cell.angle_gamma   90.00
#
_symmetry.space_group_name_H-M   'P 1'
#
loop_
_entity.id
_entity.type
_entity.pdbx_description
1 polymer ?
#
loop_
_entity_poly.entity_id
_entity_poly.type
_entity_poly.pdbx_seq_one_letter_code
_entity_poly.pdbx_strand_id
1 'polypeptide(L)'
;MLSNMNLGIETYTPYVYQYADTGTCIQISGLEQSELVAISMNSQYKEYSIMLEMPFKIQQILNGTEHCNEPDRAFQKIGLHKGPLRRFTGNATAQVTYPYRLDQSEGETYLRLEEENLDMILDLPDLSHFDKTDPTQARLSEWSAWAYRVVQHADIAKHVLMSHTTLLRDLIGRFPLKKFLLLYPEEEYSNIQFSFSENTVL
;
A
#
# COMPACT_ATOMS: atom_id res chain seq x y z
N MET A 1 12.86 -8.19 -12.97
CA MET A 1 11.50 -7.67 -13.16
C MET A 1 10.54 -8.76 -12.71
N LEU A 2 9.69 -8.49 -11.73
CA LEU A 2 8.72 -9.44 -11.17
C LEU A 2 7.34 -9.20 -11.80
N SER A 3 7.23 -9.36 -13.12
CA SER A 3 5.95 -9.27 -13.84
C SER A 3 5.53 -10.68 -14.30
N ASN A 4 4.23 -10.98 -14.27
CA ASN A 4 3.67 -12.19 -14.83
C ASN A 4 2.29 -11.91 -15.44
N MET A 5 2.27 -11.61 -16.74
CA MET A 5 1.05 -11.26 -17.48
C MET A 5 0.03 -12.41 -17.53
N ASN A 6 0.46 -13.67 -17.43
CA ASN A 6 -0.46 -14.82 -17.39
C ASN A 6 -1.29 -14.83 -16.09
N LEU A 7 -0.79 -14.22 -15.03
CA LEU A 7 -1.48 -14.05 -13.76
C LEU A 7 -2.07 -12.63 -13.59
N GLY A 8 -1.96 -11.77 -14.60
CA GLY A 8 -2.35 -10.36 -14.51
C GLY A 8 -1.44 -9.50 -13.63
N ILE A 9 -0.22 -9.98 -13.34
CA ILE A 9 0.77 -9.24 -12.55
C ILE A 9 1.57 -8.34 -13.48
N GLU A 10 1.23 -7.05 -13.52
CA GLU A 10 1.93 -6.06 -14.31
C GLU A 10 3.29 -5.68 -13.71
N THR A 11 4.12 -4.99 -14.49
CA THR A 11 5.34 -4.38 -13.95
C THR A 11 4.95 -3.23 -13.05
N TYR A 12 5.46 -3.22 -11.82
CA TYR A 12 5.26 -2.11 -10.90
C TYR A 12 5.67 -0.77 -11.52
N THR A 13 4.77 0.20 -11.41
CA THR A 13 4.99 1.59 -11.81
C THR A 13 4.76 2.50 -10.59
N PRO A 14 5.67 3.44 -10.30
CA PRO A 14 5.45 4.44 -9.26
C PRO A 14 4.17 5.24 -9.50
N TYR A 15 3.50 5.64 -8.42
CA TYR A 15 2.35 6.52 -8.54
C TYR A 15 2.82 7.96 -8.78
N VAL A 16 2.36 8.56 -9.89
CA VAL A 16 2.72 9.93 -10.28
C VAL A 16 1.48 10.80 -10.40
N TYR A 17 1.49 11.98 -9.80
CA TYR A 17 0.40 12.96 -9.93
C TYR A 17 0.89 14.39 -10.05
N GLN A 18 0.06 15.25 -10.64
CA GLN A 18 0.41 16.63 -10.95
C GLN A 18 0.62 17.47 -9.68
N TYR A 19 1.74 18.21 -9.63
CA TYR A 19 2.02 19.14 -8.53
C TYR A 19 1.55 20.55 -8.89
N ALA A 20 0.24 20.78 -8.91
CA ALA A 20 -0.36 22.06 -9.34
C ALA A 20 0.07 22.49 -10.76
N ASP A 21 -0.09 23.77 -11.08
CA ASP A 21 0.36 24.37 -12.35
C ASP A 21 1.87 24.71 -12.33
N THR A 22 2.68 23.88 -11.68
CA THR A 22 4.12 24.12 -11.53
C THR A 22 4.94 23.72 -12.75
N GLY A 23 4.38 22.88 -13.63
CA GLY A 23 5.14 22.14 -14.65
C GLY A 23 5.94 20.97 -14.08
N THR A 24 5.59 20.48 -12.88
CA THR A 24 6.23 19.33 -12.23
C THR A 24 5.18 18.37 -11.67
N CYS A 25 5.61 17.15 -11.37
CA CYS A 25 4.79 16.11 -10.79
C CYS A 25 5.42 15.56 -9.52
N ILE A 26 4.60 14.93 -8.68
CA ILE A 26 5.02 14.18 -7.52
C ILE A 26 5.00 12.71 -7.89
N GLN A 27 6.12 12.05 -7.70
CA GLN A 27 6.27 10.61 -7.79
C GLN A 27 6.38 10.02 -6.39
N ILE A 28 5.60 8.97 -6.13
CA ILE A 28 5.63 8.19 -4.91
C ILE A 28 6.08 6.77 -5.24
N SER A 29 7.10 6.29 -4.54
CA SER A 29 7.65 4.95 -4.73
C SER A 29 8.15 4.32 -3.43
N GLY A 30 8.51 3.03 -3.52
CA GLY A 30 9.08 2.24 -2.44
C GLY A 30 8.35 0.91 -2.17
N LEU A 31 7.15 0.71 -2.72
CA LEU A 31 6.45 -0.58 -2.66
C LEU A 31 7.28 -1.72 -3.26
N GLU A 32 8.09 -1.44 -4.28
CA GLU A 32 8.97 -2.44 -4.90
C GLU A 32 10.04 -3.03 -3.96
N GLN A 33 10.24 -2.38 -2.81
CA GLN A 33 11.15 -2.78 -1.75
C GLN A 33 10.39 -3.13 -0.45
N SER A 34 9.08 -3.38 -0.54
CA SER A 34 8.28 -3.74 0.63
C SER A 34 8.65 -5.11 1.18
N GLU A 35 8.62 -5.23 2.50
CA GLU A 35 8.79 -6.47 3.23
C GLU A 35 7.47 -6.87 3.87
N LEU A 36 7.14 -8.15 3.76
CA LEU A 36 6.02 -8.75 4.48
C LEU A 36 6.43 -8.98 5.93
N VAL A 37 5.82 -8.23 6.85
CA VAL A 37 6.19 -8.30 8.28
C VAL A 37 5.22 -9.13 9.11
N ALA A 38 3.95 -9.25 8.69
CA ALA A 38 3.00 -10.13 9.33
C ALA A 38 1.90 -10.61 8.38
N ILE A 39 1.43 -11.83 8.62
CA ILE A 39 0.17 -12.37 8.08
C ILE A 39 -0.60 -12.92 9.29
N SER A 40 -1.89 -12.63 9.37
CA SER A 40 -2.75 -13.19 10.41
C SER A 40 -4.11 -13.58 9.85
N MET A 41 -4.71 -14.62 10.44
CA MET A 41 -6.04 -15.10 10.10
C MET A 41 -6.86 -15.23 11.37
N ASN A 42 -7.85 -14.37 11.53
CA ASN A 42 -8.76 -14.38 12.66
C ASN A 42 -9.99 -15.24 12.33
N SER A 43 -10.16 -16.36 13.02
CA SER A 43 -11.28 -17.29 12.81
C SER A 43 -12.59 -16.82 13.42
N GLN A 44 -12.53 -15.99 14.47
CA GLN A 44 -13.68 -15.43 15.19
C GLN A 44 -14.36 -14.32 14.39
N TYR A 45 -13.57 -13.38 13.86
CA TYR A 45 -14.07 -12.25 13.06
C TYR A 45 -14.08 -12.52 11.55
N LYS A 46 -13.53 -13.67 11.12
CA LYS A 46 -13.38 -14.03 9.70
C LYS A 46 -12.60 -12.98 8.92
N GLU A 47 -11.47 -12.55 9.48
CA GLU A 47 -10.59 -11.55 8.88
C GLU A 47 -9.22 -12.14 8.57
N TYR A 48 -8.70 -11.84 7.38
CA TYR A 48 -7.36 -12.16 6.94
C TYR A 48 -6.60 -10.86 6.79
N SER A 49 -5.51 -10.68 7.52
CA SER A 49 -4.75 -9.43 7.51
C SER A 49 -3.30 -9.64 7.10
N ILE A 50 -2.78 -8.68 6.34
CA ILE A 50 -1.40 -8.61 5.89
C ILE A 50 -0.83 -7.27 6.34
N MET A 51 0.38 -7.29 6.89
CA MET A 51 1.13 -6.09 7.21
C MET A 51 2.41 -6.03 6.40
N LEU A 52 2.63 -4.89 5.76
CA LEU A 52 3.80 -4.60 4.94
C LEU A 52 4.55 -3.41 5.54
N GLU A 53 5.87 -3.52 5.62
CA GLU A 53 6.75 -2.36 5.82
C GLU A 53 7.43 -2.03 4.49
N MET A 54 7.47 -0.75 4.14
CA MET A 54 8.09 -0.32 2.89
C MET A 54 8.86 0.97 3.08
N PRO A 55 9.97 1.18 2.36
CA PRO A 55 10.51 2.52 2.23
C PRO A 55 9.46 3.41 1.55
N PHE A 56 9.40 4.67 1.94
CA PHE A 56 8.48 5.66 1.38
C PHE A 56 9.26 6.83 0.80
N LYS A 57 9.23 6.97 -0.52
CA LYS A 57 9.97 8.01 -1.24
C LYS A 57 8.98 8.93 -1.94
N ILE A 58 9.14 10.22 -1.72
CA ILE A 58 8.42 11.28 -2.45
C ILE A 58 9.46 12.06 -3.26
N GLN A 59 9.26 12.18 -4.57
CA GLN A 59 10.16 12.90 -5.45
C GLN A 59 9.37 13.87 -6.32
N GLN A 60 9.86 15.10 -6.43
CA GLN A 60 9.37 16.04 -7.42
C GLN A 60 10.11 15.80 -8.74
N ILE A 61 9.40 15.62 -9.84
CA ILE A 61 9.94 15.35 -11.18
C ILE A 61 9.41 16.36 -12.20
N LEU A 62 10.13 16.60 -13.30
CA LEU A 62 9.69 17.52 -14.34
C LEU A 62 8.55 16.91 -15.17
N ASN A 63 7.55 17.73 -15.51
CA ASN A 63 6.47 17.30 -16.39
C ASN A 63 7.04 17.11 -17.80
N GLY A 64 7.06 15.86 -18.28
CA GLY A 64 7.68 15.50 -19.56
C GLY A 64 8.33 14.11 -19.60
N THR A 65 8.56 13.47 -18.46
CA THR A 65 9.03 12.07 -18.42
C THR A 65 7.88 11.05 -18.44
N GLU A 66 6.75 11.35 -17.78
CA GLU A 66 5.57 10.47 -17.70
C GLU A 66 4.29 11.30 -17.60
N HIS A 67 3.14 10.75 -18.00
CA HIS A 67 1.85 11.41 -17.80
C HIS A 67 1.50 11.43 -16.32
N CYS A 68 1.12 12.59 -15.81
CA CYS A 68 0.83 12.78 -14.39
C CYS A 68 -0.67 12.71 -14.16
N ASN A 69 -1.09 11.86 -13.22
CA ASN A 69 -2.50 11.76 -12.83
C ASN A 69 -2.96 13.07 -12.15
N GLU A 70 -4.26 13.31 -12.15
CA GLU A 70 -4.83 14.38 -11.34
C GLU A 70 -4.77 14.02 -9.85
N PRO A 71 -4.41 14.96 -8.95
CA PRO A 71 -4.48 14.72 -7.52
C PRO A 71 -5.93 14.61 -7.03
N ASP A 72 -6.19 13.82 -5.99
CA ASP A 72 -7.52 13.69 -5.39
C ASP A 72 -8.02 15.03 -4.79
N ARG A 73 -7.08 15.90 -4.39
CA ARG A 73 -7.38 17.28 -3.98
C ARG A 73 -6.48 18.26 -4.71
N ALA A 74 -7.06 19.31 -5.28
CA ALA A 74 -6.30 20.34 -5.95
C ALA A 74 -5.33 21.09 -5.00
N PHE A 75 -4.11 21.31 -5.45
CA PHE A 75 -3.17 22.21 -4.78
C PHE A 75 -3.63 23.67 -4.94
N GLN A 76 -3.71 24.40 -3.84
CA GLN A 76 -4.06 25.83 -3.88
C GLN A 76 -2.81 26.70 -3.74
N LYS A 77 -2.75 27.79 -4.52
CA LYS A 77 -1.75 28.86 -4.39
C LYS A 77 -0.29 28.41 -4.56
N ILE A 78 -0.04 27.41 -5.40
CA ILE A 78 1.32 27.01 -5.78
C ILE A 78 1.62 27.58 -7.17
N GLY A 79 2.58 28.51 -7.24
CA GLY A 79 3.05 29.07 -8.52
C GLY A 79 4.09 28.18 -9.19
N LEU A 80 4.55 28.58 -10.39
CA LEU A 80 5.60 27.88 -11.15
C LEU A 80 6.80 27.50 -10.27
N HIS A 81 7.28 26.27 -10.44
CA HIS A 81 8.44 25.79 -9.68
C HIS A 81 9.68 26.60 -10.05
N LYS A 82 10.35 27.15 -9.03
CA LYS A 82 11.62 27.85 -9.16
C LYS A 82 12.61 27.24 -8.18
N GLY A 83 13.66 26.61 -8.68
CA GLY A 83 14.74 26.06 -7.86
C GLY A 83 15.00 24.57 -8.10
N PRO A 84 15.67 23.90 -7.14
CA PRO A 84 15.96 22.48 -7.25
C PRO A 84 14.72 21.62 -6.92
N LEU A 85 14.64 20.47 -7.57
CA LEU A 85 13.63 19.46 -7.30
C LEU A 85 13.75 18.94 -5.86
N ARG A 86 12.60 18.72 -5.22
CA ARG A 86 12.50 18.26 -3.83
C ARG A 86 12.43 16.73 -3.77
N ARG A 87 12.94 16.18 -2.67
CA ARG A 87 12.83 14.75 -2.36
C ARG A 87 12.67 14.53 -0.86
N PHE A 88 11.94 13.50 -0.50
CA PHE A 88 11.80 12.99 0.85
C PHE A 88 11.95 11.46 0.84
N THR A 89 12.60 10.92 1.87
CA THR A 89 12.74 9.49 2.09
C THR A 89 12.41 9.20 3.56
N GLY A 90 11.47 8.30 3.78
CA GLY A 90 11.09 7.78 5.10
C GLY A 90 10.63 6.32 4.96
N ASN A 91 9.79 5.88 5.89
CA ASN A 91 9.16 4.57 5.88
C ASN A 91 7.63 4.71 5.83
N ALA A 92 6.96 3.63 5.47
CA ALA A 92 5.54 3.48 5.61
C ALA A 92 5.20 2.06 6.03
N THR A 93 4.17 1.94 6.86
CA THR A 93 3.56 0.66 7.23
C THR A 93 2.16 0.62 6.66
N ALA A 94 1.85 -0.46 5.94
CA ALA A 94 0.52 -0.70 5.42
C ALA A 94 -0.08 -1.95 6.05
N GLN A 95 -1.31 -1.85 6.50
CA GLN A 95 -2.13 -2.97 6.90
C GLN A 95 -3.28 -3.13 5.90
N VAL A 96 -3.43 -4.35 5.41
CA VAL A 96 -4.51 -4.76 4.53
C VAL A 96 -5.33 -5.80 5.25
N THR A 97 -6.62 -5.56 5.39
CA THR A 97 -7.54 -6.50 6.05
C THR A 97 -8.66 -6.89 5.10
N TYR A 98 -8.83 -8.19 4.90
CA TYR A 98 -9.88 -8.77 4.07
C TYR A 98 -10.84 -9.55 4.95
N PRO A 99 -12.16 -9.29 4.90
CA PRO A 99 -13.13 -10.30 5.30
C PRO A 99 -12.93 -11.55 4.43
N TYR A 100 -13.10 -12.74 5.00
CA TYR A 100 -12.96 -13.97 4.23
C TYR A 100 -14.08 -14.98 4.49
N ARG A 101 -14.30 -15.82 3.48
CA ARG A 101 -15.11 -17.03 3.59
C ARG A 101 -14.36 -18.23 3.02
N LEU A 102 -14.77 -19.41 3.45
CA LEU A 102 -14.21 -20.68 2.98
C LEU A 102 -15.27 -21.38 2.14
N ASP A 103 -14.95 -21.65 0.88
CA ASP A 103 -15.82 -22.38 -0.03
C ASP A 103 -15.24 -23.78 -0.26
N GLN A 104 -16.11 -24.79 -0.32
CA GLN A 104 -15.73 -26.13 -0.78
C GLN A 104 -16.18 -26.34 -2.23
N SER A 105 -15.26 -26.80 -3.07
CA SER A 105 -15.52 -27.14 -4.47
C SER A 105 -14.64 -28.30 -4.89
N GLU A 106 -15.21 -29.31 -5.55
CA GLU A 106 -14.47 -30.48 -6.07
C GLU A 106 -13.61 -31.20 -5.02
N GLY A 107 -14.05 -31.21 -3.75
CA GLY A 107 -13.32 -31.83 -2.63
C GLY A 107 -12.16 -31.00 -2.09
N GLU A 108 -11.96 -29.78 -2.58
CA GLU A 108 -10.94 -28.85 -2.13
C GLU A 108 -11.56 -27.65 -1.41
N THR A 109 -10.83 -27.08 -0.44
CA THR A 109 -11.23 -25.85 0.26
C THR A 109 -10.51 -24.65 -0.35
N TYR A 110 -11.25 -23.59 -0.60
CA TYR A 110 -10.75 -22.33 -1.18
C TYR A 110 -10.98 -21.18 -0.22
N LEU A 111 -9.97 -20.32 -0.08
CA LEU A 111 -10.10 -19.06 0.65
C LEU A 111 -10.61 -18.00 -0.31
N ARG A 112 -11.76 -17.41 -0.01
CA ARG A 112 -12.32 -16.27 -0.74
C ARG A 112 -12.12 -15.04 0.12
N LEU A 113 -11.34 -14.09 -0.37
CA LEU A 113 -11.21 -12.78 0.23
C LEU A 113 -12.28 -11.85 -0.37
N GLU A 114 -12.94 -11.07 0.47
CA GLU A 114 -13.89 -10.03 0.08
C GLU A 114 -13.17 -8.68 -0.10
N GLU A 115 -13.91 -7.58 -0.16
CA GLU A 115 -13.33 -6.24 -0.33
C GLU A 115 -12.38 -5.84 0.80
N GLU A 116 -11.18 -5.43 0.42
CA GLU A 116 -10.14 -5.06 1.37
C GLU A 116 -10.40 -3.70 2.04
N ASN A 117 -10.05 -3.62 3.31
CA ASN A 117 -9.76 -2.36 3.98
C ASN A 117 -8.24 -2.11 3.96
N LEU A 118 -7.86 -0.87 3.69
CA LEU A 118 -6.47 -0.44 3.56
C LEU A 118 -6.18 0.69 4.53
N ASP A 119 -5.28 0.43 5.47
CA ASP A 119 -4.76 1.42 6.40
C ASP A 119 -3.27 1.60 6.15
N MET A 120 -2.83 2.84 5.91
CA MET A 120 -1.42 3.15 5.66
C MET A 120 -0.95 4.28 6.58
N ILE A 121 0.13 4.01 7.30
CA ILE A 121 0.85 4.96 8.14
C ILE A 121 2.09 5.41 7.40
N LEU A 122 2.24 6.70 7.19
CA LEU A 122 3.42 7.31 6.60
C LEU A 122 4.26 7.91 7.72
N ASP A 123 5.49 7.42 7.90
CA ASP A 123 6.42 7.92 8.92
C ASP A 123 7.05 9.24 8.48
N LEU A 124 6.21 10.27 8.38
CA LEU A 124 6.63 11.65 8.19
C LEU A 124 6.91 12.25 9.59
N PRO A 125 8.13 12.71 9.88
CA PRO A 125 8.44 13.27 11.19
C PRO A 125 7.89 14.70 11.34
N ASP A 126 7.20 15.02 12.42
CA ASP A 126 6.84 16.42 12.73
C ASP A 126 8.07 17.19 13.25
N LEU A 127 8.64 18.02 12.38
CA LEU A 127 9.80 18.84 12.65
C LEU A 127 9.44 20.32 12.82
N SER A 128 8.20 20.62 13.21
CA SER A 128 7.73 22.00 13.43
C SER A 128 8.45 22.73 14.56
N HIS A 129 9.01 21.97 15.52
CA HIS A 129 9.72 22.44 16.70
C HIS A 129 11.22 22.75 16.47
N PHE A 130 11.74 22.47 15.28
CA PHE A 130 13.15 22.67 14.94
C PHE A 130 13.52 24.16 14.92
N ASP A 131 14.76 24.48 15.31
CA ASP A 131 15.26 25.85 15.29
C ASP A 131 15.43 26.33 13.85
N LYS A 132 14.64 27.35 13.49
CA LYS A 132 14.66 27.92 12.13
C LYS A 132 15.85 28.85 11.90
N THR A 133 16.62 29.18 12.93
CA THR A 133 17.84 29.98 12.81
C THR A 133 19.05 29.12 12.43
N ASP A 134 19.04 27.81 12.73
CA ASP A 134 20.00 26.84 12.21
C ASP A 134 19.62 26.45 10.77
N PRO A 135 20.46 26.75 9.76
CA PRO A 135 20.16 26.46 8.35
C PRO A 135 19.87 24.97 8.07
N THR A 136 20.48 24.06 8.83
CA THR A 136 20.30 22.61 8.64
C THR A 136 18.92 22.18 9.13
N GLN A 137 18.57 22.59 10.34
CA GLN A 137 17.29 22.28 10.96
C GLN A 137 16.13 22.96 10.22
N ALA A 138 16.29 24.21 9.80
CA ALA A 138 15.33 24.92 8.97
C ALA A 138 15.01 24.15 7.68
N ARG A 139 16.04 23.62 7.00
CA ARG A 139 15.88 22.85 5.76
C ARG A 139 15.16 21.52 5.99
N LEU A 140 15.49 20.80 7.06
CA LEU A 140 14.80 19.55 7.42
C LEU A 140 13.32 19.79 7.73
N SER A 141 13.03 20.85 8.49
CA SER A 141 11.66 21.28 8.81
C SER A 141 10.87 21.63 7.54
N GLU A 142 11.48 22.36 6.60
CA GLU A 142 10.85 22.70 5.32
C GLU A 142 10.55 21.45 4.47
N TRP A 143 11.46 20.47 4.44
CA TRP A 143 11.30 19.25 3.67
C TRP A 143 10.21 18.34 4.24
N SER A 144 10.15 18.20 5.56
CA SER A 144 9.05 17.48 6.22
C SER A 144 7.71 18.17 5.95
N ALA A 145 7.62 19.50 6.15
CA ALA A 145 6.39 20.25 5.89
C ALA A 145 5.93 20.16 4.43
N TRP A 146 6.86 20.10 3.49
CA TRP A 146 6.57 19.86 2.08
C TRP A 146 6.02 18.45 1.84
N ALA A 147 6.65 17.41 2.41
CA ALA A 147 6.19 16.03 2.30
C ALA A 147 4.75 15.88 2.84
N TYR A 148 4.47 16.44 4.03
CA TYR A 148 3.13 16.47 4.61
C TYR A 148 2.10 17.14 3.70
N ARG A 149 2.45 18.30 3.14
CA ARG A 149 1.54 19.00 2.22
C ARG A 149 1.23 18.12 1.02
N VAL A 150 2.25 17.53 0.43
CA VAL A 150 2.13 16.72 -0.79
C VAL A 150 1.20 15.51 -0.56
N VAL A 151 1.43 14.72 0.49
CA VAL A 151 0.63 13.50 0.73
C VAL A 151 -0.84 13.79 1.07
N GLN A 152 -1.19 15.00 1.50
CA GLN A 152 -2.59 15.38 1.76
C GLN A 152 -3.44 15.56 0.49
N HIS A 153 -2.79 15.60 -0.68
CA HIS A 153 -3.46 15.81 -1.97
C HIS A 153 -3.73 14.51 -2.74
N ALA A 154 -3.33 13.35 -2.21
CA ALA A 154 -3.62 12.06 -2.78
C ALA A 154 -3.84 10.99 -1.71
N ASP A 155 -4.78 10.08 -1.94
CA ASP A 155 -4.99 8.88 -1.15
C ASP A 155 -3.91 7.85 -1.51
N ILE A 156 -2.79 7.93 -0.79
CA ILE A 156 -1.60 7.13 -1.08
C ILE A 156 -1.88 5.64 -0.93
N ALA A 157 -2.64 5.25 0.09
CA ALA A 157 -3.01 3.85 0.31
C ALA A 157 -3.74 3.30 -0.91
N LYS A 158 -4.76 4.04 -1.38
CA LYS A 158 -5.54 3.65 -2.55
C LYS A 158 -4.69 3.57 -3.81
N HIS A 159 -3.96 4.63 -4.15
CA HIS A 159 -3.27 4.70 -5.44
C HIS A 159 -2.00 3.84 -5.52
N VAL A 160 -1.35 3.56 -4.39
CA VAL A 160 -0.12 2.75 -4.36
C VAL A 160 -0.42 1.26 -4.14
N LEU A 161 -1.37 0.93 -3.26
CA LEU A 161 -1.56 -0.45 -2.79
C LEU A 161 -2.77 -1.16 -3.40
N MET A 162 -3.87 -0.44 -3.67
CA MET A 162 -5.17 -1.07 -3.95
C MET A 162 -5.15 -2.02 -5.16
N SER A 163 -4.44 -1.67 -6.23
CA SER A 163 -4.32 -2.55 -7.40
C SER A 163 -3.63 -3.88 -7.06
N HIS A 164 -2.61 -3.83 -6.21
CA HIS A 164 -1.85 -5.01 -5.78
C HIS A 164 -2.63 -5.87 -4.79
N THR A 165 -3.38 -5.25 -3.88
CA THR A 165 -4.21 -5.96 -2.89
C THR A 165 -5.44 -6.59 -3.50
N THR A 166 -6.08 -5.90 -4.45
CA THR A 166 -7.17 -6.46 -5.24
C THR A 166 -6.70 -7.65 -6.07
N LEU A 167 -5.52 -7.56 -6.70
CA LEU A 167 -4.93 -8.67 -7.43
C LEU A 167 -4.63 -9.86 -6.52
N LEU A 168 -4.11 -9.61 -5.31
CA LEU A 168 -3.86 -10.65 -4.32
C LEU A 168 -5.15 -11.40 -3.95
N ARG A 169 -6.23 -10.66 -3.66
CA ARG A 169 -7.57 -11.23 -3.43
C ARG A 169 -8.00 -12.15 -4.57
N ASP A 170 -7.87 -11.67 -5.80
CA ASP A 170 -8.28 -12.42 -6.98
C ASP A 170 -7.44 -13.69 -7.19
N LEU A 171 -6.15 -13.65 -6.88
CA LEU A 171 -5.25 -14.79 -7.00
C LEU A 171 -5.47 -15.83 -5.92
N ILE A 172 -5.66 -15.41 -4.66
CA ILE A 172 -5.87 -16.33 -3.53
C ILE A 172 -7.09 -17.24 -3.78
N GLY A 173 -8.17 -16.68 -4.33
CA GLY A 173 -9.38 -17.44 -4.65
C GLY A 173 -9.20 -18.49 -5.77
N ARG A 174 -8.13 -18.44 -6.56
CA ARG A 174 -7.92 -19.38 -7.69
C ARG A 174 -7.28 -20.70 -7.26
N PHE A 175 -6.66 -20.74 -6.09
CA PHE A 175 -5.91 -21.90 -5.64
C PHE A 175 -6.51 -22.50 -4.36
N PRO A 176 -6.47 -23.83 -4.19
CA PRO A 176 -6.86 -24.47 -2.94
C PRO A 176 -6.05 -23.94 -1.76
N LEU A 177 -6.71 -23.69 -0.63
CA LEU A 177 -6.14 -23.14 0.59
C LEU A 177 -4.90 -23.91 1.07
N LYS A 178 -4.92 -25.25 0.93
CA LYS A 178 -3.79 -26.12 1.30
C LYS A 178 -2.48 -25.77 0.59
N LYS A 179 -2.52 -25.11 -0.57
CA LYS A 179 -1.31 -24.66 -1.28
C LYS A 179 -0.64 -23.47 -0.60
N PHE A 180 -1.37 -22.71 0.20
CA PHE A 180 -0.85 -21.56 0.95
C PHE A 180 -0.43 -21.95 2.37
N LEU A 181 -1.16 -22.88 3.02
CA LEU A 181 -0.89 -23.32 4.40
C LEU A 181 0.47 -24.02 4.57
N LEU A 182 1.07 -24.54 3.50
CA LEU A 182 2.36 -25.22 3.53
C LEU A 182 3.57 -24.27 3.62
N LEU A 183 3.34 -22.96 3.74
CA LEU A 183 4.42 -21.96 3.78
C LEU A 183 4.86 -21.55 5.20
N TYR A 184 4.21 -22.03 6.27
CA TYR A 184 4.62 -21.79 7.66
C TYR A 184 4.51 -23.07 8.52
N PRO A 185 5.52 -23.36 9.38
CA PRO A 185 5.58 -24.58 10.17
C PRO A 185 4.49 -24.64 11.24
N GLU A 186 4.17 -25.88 11.63
CA GLU A 186 2.92 -26.36 12.23
C GLU A 186 2.47 -25.77 13.59
N GLU A 187 3.17 -24.78 14.15
CA GLU A 187 2.99 -24.36 15.55
C GLU A 187 1.84 -23.34 15.78
N GLU A 188 1.40 -22.59 14.76
CA GLU A 188 0.32 -21.60 14.91
C GLU A 188 -1.09 -22.10 14.48
N TYR A 189 -1.20 -23.30 13.90
CA TYR A 189 -2.49 -23.84 13.44
C TYR A 189 -3.38 -24.41 14.55
N SER A 190 -2.89 -24.45 15.79
CA SER A 190 -3.61 -24.99 16.95
C SER A 190 -4.91 -24.24 17.29
N ASN A 191 -5.07 -23.00 16.81
CA ASN A 191 -6.24 -22.16 17.04
C ASN A 191 -7.17 -21.97 15.82
N ILE A 192 -6.85 -22.58 14.66
CA ILE A 192 -7.77 -22.54 13.52
C ILE A 192 -8.81 -23.66 13.68
N GLN A 193 -9.84 -23.40 14.49
CA GLN A 193 -11.02 -24.24 14.53
C GLN A 193 -11.88 -23.98 13.29
N PHE A 194 -11.83 -24.92 12.34
CA PHE A 194 -12.80 -24.98 11.25
C PHE A 194 -14.12 -25.52 11.80
N SER A 195 -15.07 -24.64 12.12
CA SER A 195 -16.45 -25.05 12.34
C SER A 195 -17.19 -25.10 11.00
N PHE A 196 -17.47 -26.32 10.54
CA PHE A 196 -18.35 -26.55 9.40
C PHE A 196 -19.78 -26.60 9.91
N SER A 197 -20.62 -25.64 9.53
CA SER A 197 -22.06 -25.78 9.72
C SER A 197 -22.59 -26.69 8.61
N GLU A 198 -22.64 -27.99 8.87
CA GLU A 198 -23.44 -28.90 8.06
C GLU A 198 -24.91 -28.57 8.30
N ASN A 199 -25.54 -27.82 7.39
CA ASN A 199 -26.96 -27.97 7.15
C ASN A 199 -27.12 -29.01 6.04
N THR A 200 -27.04 -30.28 6.42
CA THR A 200 -27.55 -31.39 5.62
C THR A 200 -29.06 -31.20 5.51
N VAL A 201 -29.52 -30.69 4.36
CA VAL A 201 -30.93 -30.79 3.99
C VAL A 201 -31.14 -32.20 3.46
N LEU A 202 -31.87 -33.01 4.23
CA LEU A 202 -32.48 -34.26 3.78
C LEU A 202 -33.61 -33.96 2.78
#